data_AF-A0A4U7B0W9-F1
#
_entry.id   AF-A0A4U7B0W9-F1
#
_cell.length_a   1.000
_cell.length_b   1.000
_cell.length_c   1.000
_cell.angle_alpha   90.00
_cell.angle_beta   90.00
_cell.angle_gamma   90.00
#
_symmetry.space_group_name_H-M   'P 1'
#
loop_
_entity.id
_entity.type
_entity.pdbx_description
1 polymer ?
#
loop_
_entity_poly.entity_id
_entity_poly.type
_entity_poly.pdbx_seq_one_letter_code
_entity_poly.pdbx_strand_id
1 'polypeptide(L)'
;MDSTNTHYPVPQGPANQSAFYSPDTTVDLPSPNEKQVSGVDHALRRTCGLQRKWLVALIGLAIIIVLGVGLGLGLGLGMKNGSSSENPSTPTPSSSSPTSSARPSADVRPVVVLPNTAMTATLRGDGAGMLLYYQQPDGRVMENFFPNSTLTAAHLNSSSLVPTESNIINTTDIASVSTLTAMSYMKGADVWRTLFYIDTNGTVRVTNSTGLNRLWGTTDTLYSGRFQANSSAMTACYLDPSGPSLFYGEGGRYDWYVNALDKYIGTGQYEYGASIFNVTSSAGFACSAPASKSGLIRQELFMRNDSTSSLEHWWNTADDWESVKEPNALNSAFLEMDADSPIAAATSPDLKSTFVFYHGQTDGGVRQAVLQQNTGSMETPMTFTSWDTDVEPRSRIAAVWLDNGNEGPVVLMEASPGRIGAAVVNARAEVMAMATLSM
;
A
#
# COMPACT_ATOMS: atom_id res chain seq x y z
N MET A 1 -54.26 0.30 34.01
CA MET A 1 -55.51 -0.04 33.31
C MET A 1 -55.34 0.45 31.88
N ASP A 2 -55.50 -0.49 30.96
CA ASP A 2 -55.53 -0.40 29.49
C ASP A 2 -54.35 0.25 28.74
N SER A 3 -53.35 -0.60 28.46
CA SER A 3 -52.38 -0.40 27.38
C SER A 3 -52.96 -0.97 26.08
N THR A 4 -53.44 -0.08 25.20
CA THR A 4 -53.94 -0.40 23.86
C THR A 4 -52.80 -0.79 22.92
N ASN A 5 -52.90 -2.01 22.41
CA ASN A 5 -51.99 -2.64 21.46
C ASN A 5 -52.47 -2.30 20.04
N THR A 6 -51.79 -1.38 19.34
CA THR A 6 -52.11 -1.03 17.95
C THR A 6 -51.28 -1.86 16.98
N HIS A 7 -51.91 -2.89 16.44
CA HIS A 7 -51.49 -3.65 15.26
C HIS A 7 -51.60 -2.75 14.01
N TYR A 8 -50.52 -2.62 13.25
CA TYR A 8 -50.55 -2.10 11.88
C TYR A 8 -50.57 -3.27 10.88
N PRO A 9 -51.50 -3.29 9.90
CA PRO A 9 -51.51 -4.30 8.86
C PRO A 9 -50.44 -4.02 7.79
N VAL A 10 -49.71 -5.07 7.43
CA VAL A 10 -48.77 -5.11 6.29
C VAL A 10 -49.58 -5.18 4.98
N PRO A 11 -49.35 -4.30 3.99
CA PRO A 11 -49.95 -4.45 2.67
C PRO A 11 -49.29 -5.62 1.91
N GLN A 12 -50.09 -6.64 1.58
CA GLN A 12 -49.71 -7.68 0.63
C GLN A 12 -49.74 -7.11 -0.79
N GLY A 13 -48.56 -6.94 -1.39
CA GLY A 13 -48.41 -6.66 -2.82
C GLY A 13 -48.52 -7.95 -3.65
N PRO A 14 -48.97 -7.87 -4.91
CA PRO A 14 -49.41 -9.02 -5.68
C PRO A 14 -48.24 -9.91 -6.14
N ALA A 15 -48.46 -11.21 -5.99
CA ALA A 15 -47.67 -12.26 -6.63
C ALA A 15 -47.86 -12.19 -8.15
N ASN A 16 -46.78 -11.92 -8.88
CA ASN A 16 -46.74 -12.16 -10.32
C ASN A 16 -45.76 -13.28 -10.63
N GLN A 17 -46.36 -14.41 -11.01
CA GLN A 17 -45.76 -15.51 -11.75
C GLN A 17 -45.50 -15.05 -13.20
N SER A 18 -44.30 -15.32 -13.70
CA SER A 18 -44.00 -15.51 -15.13
C SER A 18 -42.62 -16.13 -15.22
N ALA A 19 -42.53 -17.46 -15.38
CA ALA A 19 -42.55 -18.16 -16.67
C ALA A 19 -41.21 -18.10 -17.39
N PHE A 20 -40.52 -19.25 -17.34
CA PHE A 20 -39.60 -19.81 -18.33
C PHE A 20 -39.39 -19.01 -19.61
N TYR A 21 -38.15 -18.64 -19.90
CA TYR A 21 -37.65 -18.56 -21.28
C TYR A 21 -36.20 -19.03 -21.33
N SER A 22 -36.00 -20.16 -22.00
CA SER A 22 -34.72 -20.71 -22.45
C SER A 22 -34.69 -20.54 -23.96
N PRO A 23 -33.69 -19.89 -24.57
CA PRO A 23 -33.45 -20.04 -25.99
C PRO A 23 -32.41 -21.14 -26.20
N ASP A 24 -32.92 -22.33 -26.47
CA ASP A 24 -32.25 -23.36 -27.24
C ASP A 24 -32.42 -22.98 -28.72
N THR A 25 -31.32 -22.72 -29.42
CA THR A 25 -31.31 -22.64 -30.88
C THR A 25 -30.16 -23.47 -31.40
N THR A 26 -30.44 -24.75 -31.54
CA THR A 26 -29.86 -25.61 -32.56
C THR A 26 -30.39 -25.19 -33.93
N VAL A 27 -29.49 -24.72 -34.80
CA VAL A 27 -29.75 -24.64 -36.24
C VAL A 27 -28.59 -25.34 -36.94
N ASP A 28 -28.91 -26.50 -37.47
CA ASP A 28 -28.09 -27.27 -38.39
C ASP A 28 -28.51 -26.97 -39.84
N LEU A 29 -27.53 -27.09 -40.76
CA LEU A 29 -27.59 -27.11 -42.24
C LEU A 29 -27.45 -25.77 -42.99
N PRO A 30 -26.95 -25.77 -44.26
CA PRO A 30 -25.88 -26.58 -44.85
C PRO A 30 -24.83 -25.71 -45.60
N SER A 31 -23.67 -26.31 -45.89
CA SER A 31 -22.66 -25.79 -46.83
C SER A 31 -23.25 -25.52 -48.22
N PRO A 32 -22.85 -24.42 -48.88
CA PRO A 32 -22.16 -24.59 -50.16
C PRO A 32 -21.01 -23.61 -50.41
N ASN A 33 -20.05 -24.12 -51.19
CA ASN A 33 -19.02 -23.42 -51.95
C ASN A 33 -19.39 -21.99 -52.41
N GLU A 34 -18.53 -20.99 -52.17
CA GLU A 34 -18.00 -20.15 -53.26
C GLU A 34 -16.86 -19.19 -52.83
N LYS A 35 -15.81 -19.21 -53.66
CA LYS A 35 -14.87 -18.13 -54.04
C LYS A 35 -14.09 -17.35 -52.97
N GLN A 36 -12.80 -17.70 -52.90
CA GLN A 36 -11.71 -16.80 -52.57
C GLN A 36 -11.74 -15.54 -53.44
N VAL A 37 -11.81 -14.38 -52.80
CA VAL A 37 -11.41 -13.10 -53.40
C VAL A 37 -10.09 -12.70 -52.74
N SER A 38 -9.02 -12.85 -53.52
CA SER A 38 -7.69 -12.30 -53.22
C SER A 38 -7.71 -10.77 -53.31
N GLY A 39 -6.97 -10.12 -52.41
CA GLY A 39 -6.22 -8.91 -52.75
C GLY A 39 -6.56 -7.67 -51.93
N VAL A 40 -5.84 -7.47 -50.81
CA VAL A 40 -5.37 -6.14 -50.41
C VAL A 40 -3.93 -6.29 -49.93
N ASP A 41 -2.99 -6.01 -50.84
CA ASP A 41 -1.56 -5.95 -50.55
C ASP A 41 -1.25 -4.70 -49.72
N HIS A 42 -0.92 -4.89 -48.43
CA HIS A 42 -0.25 -3.86 -47.66
C HIS A 42 1.23 -3.81 -48.05
N ALA A 43 1.60 -2.78 -48.79
CA ALA A 43 2.98 -2.49 -49.16
C ALA A 43 3.85 -2.25 -47.91
N LEU A 44 4.63 -3.26 -47.52
CA LEU A 44 5.69 -3.15 -46.54
C LEU A 44 6.80 -2.23 -47.07
N ARG A 45 6.94 -1.06 -46.44
CA ARG A 45 8.09 -0.16 -46.61
C ARG A 45 9.37 -0.94 -46.32
N ARG A 46 10.21 -1.10 -47.35
CA ARG A 46 11.59 -1.61 -47.25
C ARG A 46 12.45 -0.61 -46.49
N THR A 47 12.59 -0.81 -45.18
CA THR A 47 13.66 -0.20 -44.39
C THR A 47 14.94 -1.03 -44.57
N CYS A 48 16.06 -0.37 -44.83
CA CYS A 48 17.34 -0.94 -45.28
C CYS A 48 17.72 -2.27 -44.61
N GLY A 49 18.05 -3.26 -45.46
CA GLY A 49 18.38 -4.64 -45.08
C GLY A 49 19.74 -4.79 -44.41
N LEU A 50 19.82 -4.46 -43.12
CA LEU A 50 20.84 -5.02 -42.24
C LEU A 50 20.24 -6.24 -41.54
N GLN A 51 20.83 -7.42 -41.78
CA GLN A 51 20.37 -8.64 -41.12
C GLN A 51 20.41 -8.44 -39.60
N ARG A 52 19.31 -8.76 -38.91
CA ARG A 52 19.09 -8.55 -37.46
C ARG A 52 20.28 -8.98 -36.58
N LYS A 53 21.06 -9.97 -37.03
CA LYS A 53 22.28 -10.45 -36.38
C LYS A 53 23.41 -9.40 -36.33
N TRP A 54 23.58 -8.59 -37.36
CA TRP A 54 24.61 -7.54 -37.42
C TRP A 54 24.28 -6.33 -36.53
N LEU A 55 23.00 -5.99 -36.40
CA LEU A 55 22.57 -4.89 -35.54
C LEU A 55 22.82 -5.21 -34.06
N VAL A 56 22.56 -6.46 -33.65
CA VAL A 56 22.86 -6.92 -32.27
C VAL A 56 24.37 -6.93 -32.00
N ALA A 57 25.19 -7.34 -32.97
CA ALA A 57 26.65 -7.35 -32.82
C ALA A 57 27.25 -5.94 -32.66
N LEU A 58 26.74 -4.95 -33.42
CA LEU A 58 27.19 -3.55 -33.33
C LEU A 58 26.83 -2.91 -31.97
N ILE A 59 25.63 -3.19 -31.45
CA ILE A 59 25.22 -2.69 -30.12
C ILE A 59 26.10 -3.29 -29.02
N GLY A 60 26.40 -4.59 -29.08
CA GLY A 60 27.28 -5.24 -28.13
C GLY A 60 28.70 -4.64 -28.12
N LEU A 61 29.26 -4.35 -29.30
CA LEU A 61 30.58 -3.72 -29.42
C LEU A 61 30.61 -2.31 -28.83
N ALA A 62 29.55 -1.51 -29.04
CA ALA A 62 29.45 -0.16 -28.49
C ALA A 62 29.46 -0.16 -26.94
N ILE A 63 28.77 -1.12 -26.31
CA ILE A 63 28.72 -1.25 -24.85
C ILE A 63 30.12 -1.57 -24.28
N ILE A 64 30.88 -2.45 -24.93
CA ILE A 64 32.24 -2.81 -24.48
C ILE A 64 33.18 -1.60 -24.54
N ILE A 65 33.08 -0.75 -25.58
CA ILE A 65 33.90 0.46 -25.69
C ILE A 65 33.56 1.45 -24.56
N VAL A 66 32.28 1.66 -24.26
CA VAL A 66 31.86 2.58 -23.18
C VAL A 66 32.36 2.10 -21.81
N LEU A 67 32.27 0.80 -21.53
CA LEU A 67 32.78 0.23 -20.28
C LEU A 67 34.32 0.34 -20.17
N GLY A 68 35.04 0.14 -21.28
CA GLY A 68 36.49 0.29 -21.32
C GLY A 68 36.96 1.73 -21.02
N VAL A 69 36.25 2.73 -21.55
CA VAL A 69 36.57 4.15 -21.30
C VAL A 69 36.18 4.57 -19.87
N GLY A 70 35.05 4.10 -19.36
CA GLY A 70 34.60 4.40 -18.00
C GLY A 70 35.53 3.85 -16.91
N LEU A 71 36.06 2.65 -17.10
CA LEU A 71 37.00 2.04 -16.17
C LEU A 71 38.43 2.62 -16.30
N GLY A 72 38.81 3.12 -17.48
CA GLY A 72 40.13 3.72 -17.73
C GLY A 72 40.36 5.08 -17.07
N LEU A 73 39.29 5.80 -16.69
CA LEU A 73 39.38 7.12 -16.05
C LEU A 73 39.13 7.11 -14.53
N GLY A 74 38.65 6.00 -13.97
CA GLY A 74 38.13 5.95 -12.59
C GLY A 74 39.12 5.57 -11.47
N LEU A 75 40.36 5.16 -11.79
CA LEU A 75 41.29 4.59 -10.78
C LEU A 75 42.51 5.46 -10.44
N GLY A 76 42.60 6.69 -10.94
CA GLY A 76 43.75 7.56 -10.68
C GLY A 76 43.33 8.90 -10.08
N LEU A 77 43.11 8.95 -8.74
CA LEU A 77 43.04 10.11 -7.82
C LEU A 77 42.35 9.57 -6.55
N GLY A 78 42.91 9.52 -5.34
CA GLY A 78 44.09 10.11 -4.76
C GLY A 78 44.26 9.60 -3.33
N MET A 79 45.46 9.13 -3.00
CA MET A 79 45.94 9.03 -1.63
C MET A 79 46.45 10.41 -1.19
N LYS A 80 46.01 10.92 -0.03
CA LYS A 80 46.80 11.90 0.70
C LYS A 80 46.73 11.65 2.20
N ASN A 81 47.84 11.12 2.72
CA ASN A 81 48.20 11.04 4.12
C ASN A 81 48.25 12.44 4.75
N GLY A 82 47.72 12.54 5.97
CA GLY A 82 47.95 13.65 6.89
C GLY A 82 48.24 13.11 8.29
N SER A 83 49.49 12.71 8.51
CA SER A 83 50.06 12.55 9.85
C SER A 83 50.68 13.88 10.32
N SER A 84 50.84 14.01 11.63
CA SER A 84 51.67 14.97 12.41
C SER A 84 50.88 16.06 13.16
N SER A 85 50.83 15.97 14.50
CA SER A 85 51.81 16.68 15.33
C SER A 85 51.50 16.42 16.81
N GLU A 86 52.38 15.66 17.47
CA GLU A 86 52.53 15.69 18.92
C GLU A 86 53.18 17.02 19.30
N ASN A 87 52.78 17.58 20.45
CA ASN A 87 53.58 18.57 21.16
C ASN A 87 53.37 18.40 22.67
N PRO A 88 54.44 18.30 23.48
CA PRO A 88 54.36 18.09 24.92
C PRO A 88 54.35 19.43 25.67
N SER A 89 53.49 19.58 26.69
CA SER A 89 53.60 20.68 27.66
C SER A 89 53.03 20.28 29.02
N THR A 90 53.97 20.08 29.96
CA THR A 90 54.00 20.51 31.37
C THR A 90 52.78 20.31 32.31
N PRO A 91 52.99 19.71 33.51
CA PRO A 91 51.92 19.42 34.47
C PRO A 91 51.57 20.63 35.36
N THR A 92 50.28 20.85 35.61
CA THR A 92 49.77 21.81 36.60
C THR A 92 48.64 21.14 37.41
N PRO A 93 48.47 21.44 38.71
CA PRO A 93 47.91 20.51 39.67
C PRO A 93 46.38 20.58 39.79
N SER A 94 45.80 19.39 39.99
CA SER A 94 44.57 19.08 40.74
C SER A 94 43.61 20.23 41.07
N SER A 95 42.49 20.30 40.33
CA SER A 95 41.20 20.68 40.89
C SER A 95 40.13 19.69 40.39
N SER A 96 39.67 18.84 41.30
CA SER A 96 38.60 17.87 41.06
C SER A 96 37.26 18.62 40.99
N SER A 97 36.89 19.03 39.77
CA SER A 97 35.53 19.45 39.44
C SER A 97 34.79 18.25 38.84
N PRO A 98 33.62 17.85 39.35
CA PRO A 98 32.86 16.76 38.74
C PRO A 98 32.27 17.28 37.43
N THR A 99 32.99 17.10 36.31
CA THR A 99 32.42 17.14 34.97
C THR A 99 31.56 15.90 34.78
N SER A 100 30.39 15.92 35.40
CA SER A 100 29.25 15.11 35.02
C SER A 100 28.68 15.69 33.73
N SER A 101 29.43 15.59 32.64
CA SER A 101 28.89 15.78 31.29
C SER A 101 28.09 14.54 30.89
N ALA A 102 27.16 14.14 31.75
CA ALA A 102 26.05 13.29 31.35
C ALA A 102 25.17 14.17 30.48
N ARG A 103 25.38 14.10 29.16
CA ARG A 103 24.39 14.53 28.18
C ARG A 103 23.05 13.98 28.69
N PRO A 104 22.01 14.80 28.91
CA PRO A 104 20.72 14.27 29.32
C PRO A 104 20.36 13.25 28.25
N SER A 105 20.30 11.98 28.65
CA SER A 105 19.74 10.93 27.80
C SER A 105 18.39 11.47 27.41
N ALA A 106 18.19 11.79 26.13
CA ALA A 106 16.90 12.23 25.64
C ALA A 106 15.89 11.21 26.16
N ASP A 107 14.87 11.68 26.84
CA ASP A 107 13.90 10.85 27.52
C ASP A 107 13.06 10.17 26.43
N VAL A 108 13.54 9.01 25.95
CA VAL A 108 12.90 8.20 24.92
C VAL A 108 11.61 7.65 25.50
N ARG A 109 10.48 8.16 25.02
CA ARG A 109 9.15 7.76 25.51
C ARG A 109 8.39 7.04 24.42
N PRO A 110 7.58 6.01 24.73
CA PRO A 110 6.72 5.38 23.74
C PRO A 110 5.83 6.40 23.05
N VAL A 111 5.66 6.27 21.73
CA VAL A 111 4.66 7.04 20.99
C VAL A 111 3.29 6.67 21.52
N VAL A 112 2.54 7.68 21.97
CA VAL A 112 1.14 7.51 22.39
C VAL A 112 0.24 7.90 21.23
N VAL A 113 -0.56 6.94 20.78
CA VAL A 113 -1.58 7.15 19.75
C VAL A 113 -2.98 7.02 20.33
N LEU A 114 -3.97 7.53 19.60
CA LEU A 114 -5.36 7.28 19.93
C LEU A 114 -5.64 5.77 19.78
N PRO A 115 -6.21 5.07 20.78
CA PRO A 115 -6.48 3.63 20.63
C PRO A 115 -7.38 3.33 19.44
N ASN A 116 -7.06 2.28 18.69
CA ASN A 116 -7.69 1.95 17.41
C ASN A 116 -7.56 3.05 16.35
N THR A 117 -6.61 3.98 16.50
CA THR A 117 -6.36 5.01 15.48
C THR A 117 -6.17 4.34 14.13
N ALA A 118 -6.74 4.95 13.09
CA ALA A 118 -6.23 4.66 11.77
C ALA A 118 -4.76 5.01 11.72
N MET A 119 -4.00 4.11 11.12
CA MET A 119 -2.61 4.35 10.79
C MET A 119 -2.37 3.78 9.40
N THR A 120 -1.48 4.43 8.68
CA THR A 120 -1.10 4.02 7.34
C THR A 120 0.38 4.30 7.16
N ALA A 121 1.05 3.42 6.43
CA ALA A 121 2.46 3.56 6.13
C ALA A 121 2.67 3.40 4.63
N THR A 122 3.61 4.17 4.11
CA THR A 122 4.00 4.12 2.70
C THR A 122 5.51 4.26 2.61
N LEU A 123 6.10 3.70 1.54
CA LEU A 123 7.48 4.02 1.19
C LEU A 123 7.53 5.49 0.79
N ARG A 124 8.56 6.21 1.23
CA ARG A 124 8.83 7.55 0.69
C ARG A 124 9.09 7.41 -0.81
N GLY A 125 8.55 8.31 -1.63
CA GLY A 125 8.61 8.18 -3.09
C GLY A 125 10.03 8.00 -3.67
N ASP A 126 11.04 8.52 -2.98
CA ASP A 126 12.46 8.36 -3.35
C ASP A 126 13.12 7.06 -2.84
N GLY A 127 12.38 6.19 -2.16
CA GLY A 127 12.84 4.92 -1.61
C GLY A 127 13.73 5.02 -0.36
N ALA A 128 13.90 6.20 0.23
CA ALA A 128 14.88 6.41 1.31
C ALA A 128 14.41 5.90 2.69
N GLY A 129 13.13 5.55 2.84
CA GLY A 129 12.56 5.14 4.11
C GLY A 129 11.05 4.96 4.07
N MET A 130 10.48 4.83 5.26
CA MET A 130 9.05 4.75 5.50
C MET A 130 8.52 6.08 6.01
N LEU A 131 7.33 6.46 5.52
CA LEU A 131 6.48 7.49 6.11
C LEU A 131 5.34 6.78 6.86
N LEU A 132 5.13 7.15 8.13
CA LEU A 132 4.03 6.66 8.96
C LEU A 132 3.10 7.82 9.31
N TYR A 133 1.81 7.61 9.08
CA TYR A 133 0.74 8.54 9.40
C TYR A 133 -0.18 7.94 10.46
N TYR A 134 -0.50 8.72 11.50
CA TYR A 134 -1.41 8.30 12.57
C TYR A 134 -2.06 9.52 13.24
N GLN A 135 -3.17 9.29 13.95
CA GLN A 135 -3.85 10.32 14.74
C GLN A 135 -3.43 10.23 16.21
N GLN A 136 -3.06 11.38 16.79
CA GLN A 136 -2.81 11.51 18.22
C GLN A 136 -4.13 11.66 19.00
N PRO A 137 -4.12 11.42 20.33
CA PRO A 137 -5.33 11.57 21.17
C PRO A 137 -5.94 12.98 21.17
N ASP A 138 -5.17 14.01 20.82
CA ASP A 138 -5.65 15.39 20.69
C ASP A 138 -6.23 15.72 19.30
N GLY A 139 -6.36 14.71 18.43
CA GLY A 139 -6.92 14.82 17.10
C GLY A 139 -5.92 15.22 16.01
N ARG A 140 -4.68 15.61 16.37
CA ARG A 140 -3.65 15.97 15.39
C ARG A 140 -3.21 14.74 14.59
N VAL A 141 -2.99 14.93 13.29
CA VAL A 141 -2.37 13.91 12.44
C VAL A 141 -0.87 14.16 12.37
N MET A 142 -0.10 13.10 12.64
CA MET A 142 1.35 13.11 12.58
C MET A 142 1.83 12.42 11.33
N GLU A 143 2.90 12.92 10.74
CA GLU A 143 3.74 12.23 9.78
C GLU A 143 5.12 12.03 10.39
N ASN A 144 5.57 10.78 10.47
CA ASN A 144 6.87 10.41 10.98
C ASN A 144 7.71 9.75 9.88
N PHE A 145 8.96 10.17 9.72
CA PHE A 145 9.90 9.57 8.77
C PHE A 145 10.94 8.69 9.47
N PHE A 146 11.06 7.46 8.97
CA PHE A 146 12.02 6.46 9.43
C PHE A 146 12.90 6.04 8.25
N PRO A 147 14.23 6.31 8.28
CA PRO A 147 15.11 5.93 7.18
C PRO A 147 15.30 4.42 7.10
N ASN A 148 15.69 3.91 5.92
CA ASN A 148 15.93 2.48 5.68
C ASN A 148 16.81 1.82 6.76
N SER A 149 17.81 2.55 7.28
CA SER A 149 18.77 2.06 8.27
C SER A 149 18.16 1.75 9.65
N THR A 150 17.06 2.41 10.04
CA THR A 150 16.41 2.18 11.36
C THR A 150 15.34 1.09 11.31
N LEU A 151 14.97 0.63 10.11
CA LEU A 151 13.89 -0.34 9.90
C LEU A 151 14.42 -1.73 9.58
N THR A 152 15.62 -2.05 10.05
CA THR A 152 16.23 -3.38 9.89
C THR A 152 15.92 -4.26 11.08
N ALA A 153 15.88 -5.58 10.88
CA ALA A 153 15.72 -6.53 11.99
C ALA A 153 16.80 -6.34 13.08
N ALA A 154 18.04 -6.07 12.67
CA ALA A 154 19.14 -5.79 13.60
C ALA A 154 18.92 -4.51 14.44
N HIS A 155 18.39 -3.45 13.83
CA HIS A 155 18.10 -2.20 14.55
C HIS A 155 16.93 -2.38 15.53
N LEU A 156 15.83 -3.00 15.08
CA LEU A 156 14.65 -3.26 15.93
C LEU A 156 15.00 -4.11 17.16
N ASN A 157 15.91 -5.08 17.03
CA ASN A 157 16.36 -5.91 18.15
C ASN A 157 17.31 -5.20 19.12
N SER A 158 17.93 -4.08 18.72
CA SER A 158 18.99 -3.41 19.50
C SER A 158 18.64 -2.01 19.95
N SER A 159 17.57 -1.39 19.44
CA SER A 159 17.23 0.01 19.65
C SER A 159 15.72 0.27 19.57
N SER A 160 15.27 1.33 20.24
CA SER A 160 13.92 1.87 20.07
C SER A 160 13.77 2.50 18.69
N LEU A 161 12.61 2.33 18.06
CA LEU A 161 12.33 2.93 16.77
C LEU A 161 11.89 4.40 16.94
N VAL A 162 12.81 5.33 16.72
CA VAL A 162 12.61 6.79 16.85
C VAL A 162 12.60 7.45 15.47
N PRO A 163 11.60 8.29 15.15
CA PRO A 163 11.56 8.99 13.86
C PRO A 163 12.69 10.01 13.76
N THR A 164 13.24 10.16 12.55
CA THR A 164 14.26 11.20 12.27
C THR A 164 13.66 12.55 11.93
N GLU A 165 12.43 12.55 11.41
CA GLU A 165 11.64 13.75 11.14
C GLU A 165 10.19 13.50 11.58
N SER A 166 9.55 14.53 12.13
CA SER A 166 8.15 14.51 12.56
C SER A 166 7.47 15.80 12.13
N ASN A 167 6.35 15.69 11.42
CA ASN A 167 5.54 16.81 10.96
C ASN A 167 4.11 16.68 11.47
N ILE A 168 3.47 17.80 11.78
CA ILE A 168 2.03 17.87 12.05
C ILE A 168 1.33 18.23 10.73
N ILE A 169 0.32 17.45 10.36
CA ILE A 169 -0.51 17.70 9.18
C ILE A 169 -1.76 18.45 9.61
N ASN A 170 -2.03 19.58 8.96
CA ASN A 170 -3.25 20.33 9.17
C ASN A 170 -4.43 19.59 8.51
N THR A 171 -5.31 19.01 9.32
CA THR A 171 -6.49 18.26 8.88
C THR A 171 -7.73 18.97 9.40
N THR A 172 -8.42 19.67 8.50
CA THR A 172 -9.62 20.45 8.83
C THR A 172 -10.76 19.52 9.18
N ASP A 173 -11.36 19.71 10.37
CA ASP A 173 -12.52 18.96 10.85
C ASP A 173 -12.37 17.44 10.85
N ILE A 174 -11.14 16.90 11.00
CA ILE A 174 -10.90 15.45 11.04
C ILE A 174 -11.77 14.76 12.10
N ALA A 175 -12.38 13.64 11.76
CA ALA A 175 -13.13 12.84 12.72
C ALA A 175 -12.21 12.23 13.79
N SER A 176 -12.74 12.01 14.99
CA SER A 176 -12.06 11.17 15.99
C SER A 176 -11.96 9.75 15.46
N VAL A 177 -10.76 9.16 15.49
CA VAL A 177 -10.48 7.84 14.91
C VAL A 177 -10.80 7.83 13.40
N SER A 178 -10.52 8.94 12.71
CA SER A 178 -10.72 9.04 11.25
C SER A 178 -9.99 7.90 10.55
N THR A 179 -10.61 7.28 9.54
CA THR A 179 -9.87 6.41 8.61
C THR A 179 -8.82 7.25 7.88
N LEU A 180 -7.60 6.74 7.77
CA LEU A 180 -6.47 7.41 7.13
C LEU A 180 -5.91 6.48 6.05
N THR A 181 -5.61 7.03 4.88
CA THR A 181 -4.77 6.38 3.89
C THR A 181 -3.87 7.40 3.22
N ALA A 182 -2.65 7.00 2.89
CA ALA A 182 -1.65 7.88 2.35
C ALA A 182 -0.83 7.18 1.27
N MET A 183 -0.25 7.97 0.38
CA MET A 183 0.66 7.51 -0.64
C MET A 183 1.78 8.51 -0.82
N SER A 184 2.96 8.01 -1.18
CA SER A 184 4.07 8.83 -1.66
C SER A 184 4.62 8.27 -2.97
N TYR A 185 4.97 9.17 -3.87
CA TYR A 185 5.43 8.84 -5.22
C TYR A 185 6.33 9.95 -5.75
N MET A 186 7.12 9.62 -6.78
CA MET A 186 7.92 10.62 -7.49
C MET A 186 7.07 11.27 -8.58
N LYS A 187 7.13 12.60 -8.68
CA LYS A 187 6.63 13.35 -9.84
C LYS A 187 7.73 14.28 -10.32
N GLY A 188 8.39 13.87 -11.41
CA GLY A 188 9.67 14.48 -11.80
C GLY A 188 10.75 14.17 -10.76
N ALA A 189 11.42 15.20 -10.25
CA ALA A 189 12.46 15.06 -9.23
C ALA A 189 11.95 15.23 -7.79
N ASP A 190 10.66 15.57 -7.62
CA ASP A 190 10.09 15.85 -6.30
C ASP A 190 9.34 14.64 -5.76
N VAL A 191 9.47 14.42 -4.45
CA VAL A 191 8.64 13.47 -3.70
C VAL A 191 7.29 14.13 -3.40
N TRP A 192 6.24 13.58 -3.98
CA TRP A 192 4.86 13.95 -3.70
C TRP A 192 4.29 13.04 -2.62
N ARG A 193 3.40 13.61 -1.80
CA ARG A 193 2.71 12.92 -0.71
C ARG A 193 1.27 13.38 -0.71
N THR A 194 0.36 12.44 -0.52
CA THR A 194 -1.08 12.69 -0.46
C THR A 194 -1.64 11.95 0.74
N LEU A 195 -2.46 12.64 1.53
CA LEU A 195 -3.18 12.07 2.67
C LEU A 195 -4.68 12.21 2.41
N PHE A 196 -5.41 11.12 2.59
CA PHE A 196 -6.87 11.11 2.63
C PHE A 196 -7.37 10.78 4.02
N TYR A 197 -8.46 11.41 4.41
CA TYR A 197 -9.08 11.19 5.71
C TYR A 197 -10.59 11.46 5.68
N ILE A 198 -11.29 11.02 6.72
CA ILE A 198 -12.72 11.24 6.91
C ILE A 198 -12.93 12.38 7.91
N ASP A 199 -13.68 13.41 7.51
CA ASP A 199 -14.04 14.50 8.41
C ASP A 199 -15.23 14.13 9.33
N THR A 200 -15.54 15.02 10.28
CA THR A 200 -16.64 14.89 11.23
C THR A 200 -18.03 14.78 10.59
N ASN A 201 -18.18 15.15 9.32
CA ASN A 201 -19.43 15.01 8.56
C ASN A 201 -19.47 13.70 7.76
N GLY A 202 -18.45 12.84 7.88
CA GLY A 202 -18.35 11.61 7.10
C GLY A 202 -18.00 11.88 5.63
N THR A 203 -17.32 12.99 5.32
CA THR A 203 -16.86 13.36 3.98
C THR A 203 -15.39 12.99 3.80
N VAL A 204 -15.01 12.53 2.61
CA VAL A 204 -13.60 12.28 2.27
C VAL A 204 -12.90 13.60 1.98
N ARG A 205 -11.83 13.86 2.71
CA ARG A 205 -10.95 15.01 2.55
C ARG A 205 -9.59 14.59 2.02
N VAL A 206 -8.93 15.49 1.31
CA VAL A 206 -7.58 15.28 0.77
C VAL A 206 -6.70 16.48 1.08
N THR A 207 -5.43 16.23 1.40
CA THR A 207 -4.37 17.24 1.43
C THR A 207 -3.10 16.67 0.81
N ASN A 208 -2.25 17.54 0.28
CA ASN A 208 -1.07 17.15 -0.49
C ASN A 208 0.17 17.94 -0.07
N SER A 209 1.35 17.34 -0.26
CA SER A 209 2.64 18.00 -0.19
C SER A 209 3.43 17.72 -1.47
N THR A 210 3.89 18.77 -2.15
CA THR A 210 4.59 18.68 -3.45
C THR A 210 6.11 18.75 -3.30
N GLY A 211 6.66 18.00 -2.34
CA GLY A 211 8.09 18.01 -1.98
C GLY A 211 8.32 17.76 -0.49
N LEU A 212 9.51 17.27 -0.12
CA LEU A 212 9.86 16.97 1.28
C LEU A 212 9.97 18.23 2.14
N ASN A 213 10.51 19.32 1.58
CA ASN A 213 10.68 20.61 2.26
C ASN A 213 9.48 21.56 2.07
N ARG A 214 8.36 21.06 1.54
CA ARG A 214 7.14 21.84 1.34
C ARG A 214 6.17 21.53 2.48
N LEU A 215 5.50 22.57 2.95
CA LEU A 215 4.38 22.40 3.89
C LEU A 215 3.24 21.66 3.20
N TRP A 216 2.45 20.94 3.99
CA TRP A 216 1.18 20.39 3.54
C TRP A 216 0.24 21.53 3.10
N GLY A 217 -0.44 21.31 1.97
CA GLY A 217 -1.39 22.25 1.40
C GLY A 217 -2.68 22.37 2.19
N THR A 218 -3.61 23.18 1.67
CA THR A 218 -4.98 23.24 2.19
C THR A 218 -5.68 21.90 2.03
N THR A 219 -6.69 21.68 2.87
CA THR A 219 -7.58 20.53 2.73
C THR A 219 -8.66 20.85 1.69
N ASP A 220 -8.90 19.93 0.77
CA ASP A 220 -10.03 19.95 -0.16
C ASP A 220 -11.05 18.86 0.16
N THR A 221 -12.31 19.11 -0.16
CA THR A 221 -13.35 18.06 -0.17
C THR A 221 -13.24 17.26 -1.44
N LEU A 222 -12.97 15.96 -1.30
CA LEU A 222 -12.94 15.05 -2.43
C LEU A 222 -14.34 14.53 -2.76
N TYR A 223 -15.05 14.04 -1.74
CA TYR A 223 -16.36 13.41 -1.94
C TYR A 223 -17.23 13.53 -0.68
N SER A 224 -18.47 14.01 -0.88
CA SER A 224 -19.47 14.22 0.17
C SER A 224 -20.43 13.02 0.25
N GLY A 225 -19.94 11.93 0.84
CA GLY A 225 -20.72 10.73 1.14
C GLY A 225 -21.05 10.60 2.63
N ARG A 226 -21.52 9.43 3.05
CA ARG A 226 -21.67 9.09 4.48
C ARG A 226 -20.65 8.01 4.87
N PHE A 227 -19.38 8.39 4.90
CA PHE A 227 -18.32 7.50 5.37
C PHE A 227 -18.34 7.36 6.88
N GLN A 228 -18.14 6.13 7.33
CA GLN A 228 -17.95 5.84 8.74
C GLN A 228 -16.50 6.14 9.12
N ALA A 229 -16.29 7.06 10.06
CA ALA A 229 -15.03 7.15 10.78
C ALA A 229 -14.76 5.83 11.52
N ASN A 230 -13.49 5.47 11.70
CA ASN A 230 -13.07 4.19 12.27
C ASN A 230 -13.49 2.98 11.42
N SER A 231 -13.30 3.07 10.10
CA SER A 231 -13.51 1.96 9.16
C SER A 231 -12.17 1.51 8.54
N SER A 232 -12.03 0.21 8.23
CA SER A 232 -10.95 -0.32 7.36
C SER A 232 -11.17 -0.05 5.86
N ALA A 233 -12.31 0.53 5.49
CA ALA A 233 -12.81 0.64 4.12
C ALA A 233 -12.23 1.83 3.34
N MET A 234 -10.91 2.02 3.37
CA MET A 234 -10.23 3.01 2.54
C MET A 234 -8.76 2.67 2.29
N THR A 235 -8.32 2.67 1.03
CA THR A 235 -6.91 2.57 0.67
C THR A 235 -6.58 3.41 -0.56
N ALA A 236 -5.37 3.97 -0.61
CA ALA A 236 -4.90 4.78 -1.72
C ALA A 236 -3.71 4.11 -2.40
N CYS A 237 -3.70 4.20 -3.72
CA CYS A 237 -2.73 3.53 -4.58
C CYS A 237 -2.23 4.51 -5.63
N TYR A 238 -1.04 4.25 -6.17
CA TYR A 238 -0.48 5.07 -7.24
C TYR A 238 -0.02 4.18 -8.39
N LEU A 239 -0.46 4.50 -9.61
CA LEU A 239 -0.08 3.79 -10.83
C LEU A 239 0.31 4.82 -11.89
N ASP A 240 1.57 4.83 -12.33
CA ASP A 240 1.98 5.67 -13.47
C ASP A 240 1.55 5.01 -14.79
N PRO A 241 0.89 5.72 -15.73
CA PRO A 241 0.60 7.17 -15.76
C PRO A 241 -0.82 7.56 -15.26
N SER A 242 -1.64 6.61 -14.80
CA SER A 242 -3.00 6.86 -14.32
C SER A 242 -3.06 7.80 -13.11
N GLY A 243 -1.99 7.87 -12.32
CA GLY A 243 -1.86 8.71 -11.14
C GLY A 243 -2.41 8.05 -9.87
N PRO A 244 -2.84 8.86 -8.89
CA PRO A 244 -3.35 8.38 -7.61
C PRO A 244 -4.78 7.84 -7.73
N SER A 245 -5.11 6.75 -7.04
CA SER A 245 -6.44 6.13 -6.97
C SER A 245 -6.87 5.94 -5.51
N LEU A 246 -8.17 6.11 -5.20
CA LEU A 246 -8.71 5.96 -3.84
C LEU A 246 -9.85 4.94 -3.77
N PHE A 247 -9.55 3.76 -3.26
CA PHE A 247 -10.53 2.70 -3.04
C PHE A 247 -11.19 2.92 -1.69
N TYR A 248 -12.50 2.81 -1.61
CA TYR A 248 -13.22 2.94 -0.35
C TYR A 248 -14.50 2.10 -0.34
N GLY A 249 -15.04 1.87 0.86
CA GLY A 249 -16.39 1.31 1.06
C GLY A 249 -17.32 2.37 1.65
N GLU A 250 -18.45 2.64 1.00
CA GLU A 250 -19.52 3.50 1.51
C GLU A 250 -20.61 2.66 2.20
N GLY A 251 -21.41 3.23 3.10
CA GLY A 251 -22.54 2.53 3.74
C GLY A 251 -23.89 2.87 3.08
N GLY A 252 -24.61 1.89 2.53
CA GLY A 252 -25.85 2.12 1.77
C GLY A 252 -26.55 0.83 1.31
N ARG A 253 -27.78 0.93 0.75
CA ARG A 253 -28.63 -0.24 0.40
C ARG A 253 -28.41 -0.82 -1.01
N TYR A 254 -27.70 -0.11 -1.90
CA TYR A 254 -27.46 -0.54 -3.28
C TYR A 254 -26.15 0.09 -3.80
N ASP A 255 -25.29 -0.76 -4.35
CA ASP A 255 -24.10 -0.52 -5.18
C ASP A 255 -22.95 0.28 -4.57
N TRP A 256 -21.77 -0.35 -4.50
CA TRP A 256 -20.63 0.09 -3.70
C TRP A 256 -19.51 0.67 -4.56
N TYR A 257 -19.12 1.91 -4.28
CA TYR A 257 -18.18 2.66 -5.11
C TYR A 257 -16.73 2.37 -4.76
N VAL A 258 -15.95 1.92 -5.72
CA VAL A 258 -14.50 2.12 -5.72
C VAL A 258 -14.22 3.24 -6.71
N ASN A 259 -13.80 4.40 -6.23
CA ASN A 259 -13.33 5.46 -7.10
C ASN A 259 -11.81 5.42 -7.22
N ALA A 260 -11.31 4.66 -8.20
CA ALA A 260 -10.06 5.09 -8.80
C ALA A 260 -10.24 6.57 -9.18
N LEU A 261 -9.48 7.45 -8.52
CA LEU A 261 -9.41 8.86 -8.86
C LEU A 261 -8.66 8.93 -10.18
N ASP A 262 -9.34 8.57 -11.25
CA ASP A 262 -8.67 8.35 -12.51
C ASP A 262 -8.16 9.69 -13.02
N LYS A 263 -6.83 9.77 -13.11
CA LYS A 263 -6.08 10.76 -13.85
C LYS A 263 -6.21 12.19 -13.35
N TYR A 264 -5.11 12.67 -12.76
CA TYR A 264 -4.76 14.09 -12.86
C TYR A 264 -4.62 14.45 -14.35
N ILE A 265 -5.73 14.81 -15.02
CA ILE A 265 -5.79 15.24 -16.43
C ILE A 265 -5.13 16.62 -16.66
N GLY A 266 -4.36 17.12 -15.68
CA GLY A 266 -3.76 18.44 -15.71
C GLY A 266 -4.71 19.59 -15.36
N THR A 267 -6.02 19.33 -15.21
CA THR A 267 -7.04 20.35 -14.87
C THR A 267 -7.43 20.36 -13.39
N GLY A 268 -6.93 19.42 -12.58
CA GLY A 268 -7.18 19.37 -11.13
C GLY A 268 -8.57 18.83 -10.74
N GLN A 269 -9.25 18.10 -11.62
CA GLN A 269 -10.50 17.42 -11.30
C GLN A 269 -10.27 15.93 -11.06
N TYR A 270 -11.09 15.37 -10.18
CA TYR A 270 -11.14 13.96 -9.84
C TYR A 270 -12.29 13.31 -10.59
N GLU A 271 -12.01 12.26 -11.36
CA GLU A 271 -13.03 11.50 -12.08
C GLU A 271 -13.54 10.33 -11.23
N TYR A 272 -14.79 9.96 -11.45
CA TYR A 272 -15.45 8.87 -10.75
C TYR A 272 -15.36 7.60 -11.59
N GLY A 273 -14.84 6.52 -11.00
CA GLY A 273 -14.80 5.17 -11.54
C GLY A 273 -16.10 4.40 -11.33
N ALA A 274 -16.16 3.20 -11.92
CA ALA A 274 -17.29 2.29 -11.77
C ALA A 274 -17.28 1.57 -10.39
N SER A 275 -18.46 1.19 -9.90
CA SER A 275 -18.62 0.22 -8.80
C SER A 275 -18.25 -1.17 -9.30
N ILE A 276 -17.10 -1.70 -8.86
CA ILE A 276 -16.58 -2.98 -9.39
C ILE A 276 -16.82 -4.13 -8.40
N PHE A 277 -17.08 -3.87 -7.11
CA PHE A 277 -17.02 -4.90 -6.06
C PHE A 277 -18.21 -4.88 -5.09
N ASN A 278 -18.52 -6.03 -4.49
CA ASN A 278 -19.51 -6.14 -3.41
C ASN A 278 -18.83 -5.99 -2.03
N VAL A 279 -18.61 -4.74 -1.62
CA VAL A 279 -17.84 -4.38 -0.42
C VAL A 279 -18.61 -3.38 0.45
N THR A 280 -18.67 -3.61 1.74
CA THR A 280 -19.36 -2.77 2.72
C THR A 280 -18.43 -1.68 3.24
N SER A 281 -19.00 -0.74 4.00
CA SER A 281 -18.28 0.29 4.73
C SER A 281 -17.36 -0.22 5.84
N SER A 282 -17.18 -1.53 6.02
CA SER A 282 -16.19 -2.10 6.95
C SER A 282 -15.19 -3.05 6.28
N ALA A 283 -15.34 -3.32 4.98
CA ALA A 283 -14.41 -4.17 4.25
C ALA A 283 -13.02 -3.55 4.26
N GLY A 284 -11.98 -4.30 4.65
CA GLY A 284 -10.62 -3.81 4.53
C GLY A 284 -10.15 -3.78 3.07
N PHE A 285 -9.26 -2.85 2.74
CA PHE A 285 -8.61 -2.78 1.43
C PHE A 285 -7.11 -2.56 1.56
N ALA A 286 -6.35 -3.15 0.64
CA ALA A 286 -4.95 -2.82 0.42
C ALA A 286 -4.61 -2.97 -1.06
N CYS A 287 -3.56 -2.30 -1.50
CA CYS A 287 -3.05 -2.45 -2.85
C CYS A 287 -1.54 -2.63 -2.86
N SER A 288 -1.06 -3.30 -3.91
CA SER A 288 0.35 -3.52 -4.12
C SER A 288 1.02 -2.27 -4.73
N ALA A 289 2.35 -2.24 -4.67
CA ALA A 289 3.10 -1.43 -5.63
C ALA A 289 2.83 -1.95 -7.06
N PRO A 290 2.84 -1.07 -8.08
CA PRO A 290 2.69 -1.52 -9.45
C PRO A 290 3.87 -2.38 -9.89
N ALA A 291 3.59 -3.53 -10.52
CA ALA A 291 4.59 -4.48 -10.98
C ALA A 291 4.42 -4.79 -12.47
N SER A 292 5.53 -5.00 -13.19
CA SER A 292 5.48 -5.39 -14.61
C SER A 292 5.27 -6.90 -14.73
N LYS A 293 4.15 -7.32 -15.33
CA LYS A 293 3.82 -8.72 -15.60
C LYS A 293 3.45 -8.89 -17.06
N SER A 294 4.19 -9.74 -17.77
CA SER A 294 4.01 -9.96 -19.21
C SER A 294 4.08 -8.68 -20.06
N GLY A 295 4.84 -7.67 -19.60
CA GLY A 295 5.00 -6.39 -20.29
C GLY A 295 3.91 -5.35 -20.01
N LEU A 296 2.93 -5.68 -19.17
CA LEU A 296 1.91 -4.75 -18.69
C LEU A 296 2.23 -4.35 -17.25
N ILE A 297 2.07 -3.07 -16.92
CA ILE A 297 2.13 -2.60 -15.53
C ILE A 297 0.80 -2.95 -14.89
N ARG A 298 0.84 -3.72 -13.80
CA ARG A 298 -0.32 -4.16 -13.05
C ARG A 298 -0.28 -3.60 -11.65
N GLN A 299 -1.45 -3.22 -11.13
CA GLN A 299 -1.65 -2.96 -9.71
C GLN A 299 -2.62 -3.99 -9.16
N GLU A 300 -2.21 -4.66 -8.07
CA GLU A 300 -3.05 -5.63 -7.37
C GLU A 300 -3.88 -4.87 -6.32
N LEU A 301 -5.13 -5.29 -6.13
CA LEU A 301 -6.04 -4.83 -5.10
C LEU A 301 -6.55 -6.03 -4.31
N PHE A 302 -6.45 -5.93 -3.00
CA PHE A 302 -6.89 -6.94 -2.05
C PHE A 302 -7.99 -6.35 -1.19
N MET A 303 -9.07 -7.10 -0.98
CA MET A 303 -10.20 -6.64 -0.19
C MET A 303 -10.87 -7.78 0.57
N ARG A 304 -11.65 -7.44 1.59
CA ARG A 304 -12.57 -8.38 2.23
C ARG A 304 -13.83 -8.56 1.39
N ASN A 305 -14.14 -9.80 1.05
CA ASN A 305 -15.47 -10.15 0.54
C ASN A 305 -16.43 -10.33 1.70
N ASP A 306 -17.46 -9.50 1.81
CA ASP A 306 -18.35 -9.56 2.97
C ASP A 306 -19.34 -10.72 2.96
N SER A 307 -19.58 -11.32 1.78
CA SER A 307 -20.45 -12.48 1.65
C SER A 307 -19.77 -13.78 2.08
N THR A 308 -18.44 -13.87 1.90
CA THR A 308 -17.65 -15.07 2.20
C THR A 308 -16.67 -14.89 3.36
N SER A 309 -16.50 -13.68 3.88
CA SER A 309 -15.43 -13.30 4.82
C SER A 309 -14.01 -13.61 4.31
N SER A 310 -13.82 -13.90 3.02
CA SER A 310 -12.52 -14.33 2.48
C SER A 310 -11.74 -13.17 1.85
N LEU A 311 -10.44 -13.38 1.64
CA LEU A 311 -9.61 -12.44 0.89
C LEU A 311 -9.97 -12.53 -0.60
N GLU A 312 -10.36 -11.40 -1.16
CA GLU A 312 -10.63 -11.24 -2.58
C GLU A 312 -9.49 -10.46 -3.23
N HIS A 313 -9.09 -10.91 -4.42
CA HIS A 313 -7.93 -10.41 -5.15
C HIS A 313 -8.34 -10.01 -6.55
N TRP A 314 -7.98 -8.79 -6.93
CA TRP A 314 -8.21 -8.21 -8.23
C TRP A 314 -6.93 -7.56 -8.75
N TRP A 315 -6.82 -7.40 -10.06
CA TRP A 315 -5.77 -6.60 -10.65
C TRP A 315 -6.28 -5.71 -11.76
N ASN A 316 -5.53 -4.64 -12.01
CA ASN A 316 -5.82 -3.66 -13.02
C ASN A 316 -4.64 -3.47 -13.98
N THR A 317 -4.94 -3.24 -15.27
CA THR A 317 -4.00 -2.69 -16.25
C THR A 317 -4.52 -1.37 -16.80
N ALA A 318 -4.41 -0.30 -16.02
CA ALA A 318 -4.90 1.06 -16.27
C ALA A 318 -6.42 1.18 -16.48
N ASP A 319 -6.99 0.45 -17.44
CA ASP A 319 -8.35 0.63 -17.94
C ASP A 319 -9.33 -0.50 -17.52
N ASP A 320 -8.81 -1.70 -17.24
CA ASP A 320 -9.64 -2.88 -16.96
C ASP A 320 -9.28 -3.53 -15.62
N TRP A 321 -10.30 -4.01 -14.91
CA TRP A 321 -10.20 -4.78 -13.66
C TRP A 321 -10.56 -6.23 -13.90
N GLU A 322 -9.71 -7.14 -13.44
CA GLU A 322 -9.93 -8.58 -13.52
C GLU A 322 -9.86 -9.22 -12.13
N SER A 323 -10.84 -10.10 -11.85
CA SER A 323 -10.85 -10.87 -10.61
C SER A 323 -9.89 -12.05 -10.71
N VAL A 324 -9.05 -12.24 -9.69
CA VAL A 324 -8.19 -13.41 -9.56
C VAL A 324 -8.88 -14.45 -8.71
N LYS A 325 -8.97 -15.67 -9.23
CA LYS A 325 -9.49 -16.79 -8.46
C LYS A 325 -8.41 -17.30 -7.50
N GLU A 326 -8.65 -17.13 -6.20
CA GLU A 326 -7.78 -17.62 -5.14
C GLU A 326 -8.36 -18.90 -4.51
N PRO A 327 -8.09 -20.10 -5.06
CA PRO A 327 -8.70 -21.33 -4.59
C PRO A 327 -8.35 -21.64 -3.12
N ASN A 328 -7.21 -21.15 -2.62
CA ASN A 328 -6.77 -21.39 -1.26
C ASN A 328 -7.51 -20.52 -0.23
N ALA A 329 -7.98 -19.32 -0.62
CA ALA A 329 -8.64 -18.37 0.28
C ALA A 329 -10.04 -18.83 0.72
N LEU A 330 -10.72 -19.63 -0.11
CA LEU A 330 -12.13 -20.00 0.09
C LEU A 330 -12.33 -21.28 0.91
N ASN A 331 -11.27 -22.05 1.17
CA ASN A 331 -11.40 -23.43 1.63
C ASN A 331 -11.08 -23.65 3.12
N SER A 332 -10.87 -22.58 3.88
CA SER A 332 -10.48 -22.72 5.29
C SER A 332 -11.04 -21.60 6.16
N ALA A 333 -11.85 -21.96 7.16
CA ALA A 333 -12.36 -21.04 8.17
C ALA A 333 -11.24 -20.29 8.92
N PHE A 334 -10.04 -20.88 8.96
CA PHE A 334 -8.85 -20.24 9.53
C PHE A 334 -8.41 -18.97 8.80
N LEU A 335 -8.74 -18.85 7.50
CA LEU A 335 -8.39 -17.73 6.64
C LEU A 335 -9.50 -16.69 6.53
N GLU A 336 -10.64 -16.90 7.21
CA GLU A 336 -11.71 -15.92 7.27
C GLU A 336 -11.26 -14.66 8.00
N MET A 337 -11.67 -13.51 7.48
CA MET A 337 -11.39 -12.18 8.00
C MET A 337 -12.50 -11.68 8.91
N ASP A 338 -12.10 -11.03 10.00
CA ASP A 338 -12.98 -10.21 10.82
C ASP A 338 -13.79 -9.19 10.01
N ALA A 339 -14.97 -8.83 10.49
CA ALA A 339 -15.91 -7.94 9.77
C ALA A 339 -15.38 -6.52 9.49
N ASP A 340 -14.43 -6.03 10.30
CA ASP A 340 -13.72 -4.75 10.16
C ASP A 340 -12.21 -5.00 10.05
N SER A 341 -11.82 -6.17 9.52
CA SER A 341 -10.41 -6.57 9.42
C SER A 341 -9.61 -5.55 8.62
N PRO A 342 -8.56 -4.93 9.20
CA PRO A 342 -7.66 -4.11 8.42
C PRO A 342 -6.92 -4.99 7.42
N ILE A 343 -6.63 -4.45 6.24
CA ILE A 343 -5.76 -5.11 5.28
C ILE A 343 -4.61 -4.16 4.99
N ALA A 344 -3.39 -4.69 5.00
CA ALA A 344 -2.20 -3.98 4.54
C ALA A 344 -1.45 -4.84 3.52
N ALA A 345 -0.84 -4.20 2.53
CA ALA A 345 -0.03 -4.90 1.55
C ALA A 345 1.35 -4.25 1.43
N ALA A 346 2.37 -5.07 1.21
CA ALA A 346 3.75 -4.64 1.00
C ALA A 346 4.38 -5.47 -0.13
N THR A 347 4.84 -4.78 -1.17
CA THR A 347 5.50 -5.40 -2.32
C THR A 347 7.01 -5.34 -2.16
N SER A 348 7.70 -6.44 -2.48
CA SER A 348 9.15 -6.55 -2.42
C SER A 348 9.82 -5.50 -3.31
N PRO A 349 11.03 -5.01 -2.95
CA PRO A 349 11.75 -4.05 -3.77
C PRO A 349 12.04 -4.52 -5.20
N ASP A 350 12.16 -5.84 -5.40
CA ASP A 350 12.35 -6.44 -6.72
C ASP A 350 11.04 -6.72 -7.48
N LEU A 351 9.89 -6.33 -6.90
CA LEU A 351 8.54 -6.46 -7.45
C LEU A 351 8.18 -7.90 -7.83
N LYS A 352 8.74 -8.89 -7.11
CA LYS A 352 8.46 -10.32 -7.34
C LYS A 352 7.50 -10.91 -6.32
N SER A 353 7.22 -10.22 -5.23
CA SER A 353 6.36 -10.73 -4.18
C SER A 353 5.54 -9.62 -3.56
N THR A 354 4.26 -9.87 -3.32
CA THR A 354 3.41 -9.00 -2.50
C THR A 354 2.92 -9.77 -1.29
N PHE A 355 3.13 -9.20 -0.11
CA PHE A 355 2.67 -9.72 1.17
C PHE A 355 1.42 -8.97 1.55
N VAL A 356 0.38 -9.69 1.97
CA VAL A 356 -0.90 -9.14 2.41
C VAL A 356 -1.14 -9.59 3.85
N PHE A 357 -1.43 -8.65 4.73
CA PHE A 357 -1.65 -8.87 6.15
C PHE A 357 -3.05 -8.47 6.54
N TYR A 358 -3.71 -9.29 7.36
CA TYR A 358 -5.06 -9.01 7.85
C TYR A 358 -5.35 -9.73 9.17
N HIS A 359 -6.38 -9.28 9.90
CA HIS A 359 -6.85 -9.98 11.11
C HIS A 359 -7.74 -11.18 10.75
N GLY A 360 -7.39 -12.33 11.32
CA GLY A 360 -8.17 -13.56 11.22
C GLY A 360 -9.33 -13.58 12.21
N GLN A 361 -10.49 -14.09 11.77
CA GLN A 361 -11.74 -14.04 12.53
C GLN A 361 -11.76 -14.90 13.79
N THR A 362 -11.03 -16.02 13.78
CA THR A 362 -11.21 -17.08 14.79
C THR A 362 -10.37 -16.90 16.05
N ASP A 363 -9.20 -16.29 15.92
CA ASP A 363 -8.20 -16.17 17.00
C ASP A 363 -7.67 -14.74 17.19
N GLY A 364 -8.11 -13.78 16.37
CA GLY A 364 -7.63 -12.40 16.39
C GLY A 364 -6.17 -12.25 15.94
N GLY A 365 -5.53 -13.33 15.49
CA GLY A 365 -4.14 -13.31 15.04
C GLY A 365 -3.98 -12.69 13.65
N VAL A 366 -2.75 -12.34 13.30
CA VAL A 366 -2.44 -11.79 11.97
C VAL A 366 -2.22 -12.93 10.99
N ARG A 367 -2.99 -12.90 9.90
CA ARG A 367 -2.82 -13.76 8.74
C ARG A 367 -1.92 -13.08 7.73
N GLN A 368 -1.20 -13.89 6.98
CA GLN A 368 -0.31 -13.48 5.91
C GLN A 368 -0.69 -14.26 4.64
N ALA A 369 -0.89 -13.55 3.55
CA ALA A 369 -0.95 -14.12 2.22
C ALA A 369 0.24 -13.61 1.41
N VAL A 370 0.91 -14.48 0.67
CA VAL A 370 2.04 -14.11 -0.19
C VAL A 370 1.69 -14.44 -1.62
N LEU A 371 1.61 -13.39 -2.44
CA LEU A 371 1.49 -13.46 -3.89
C LEU A 371 2.88 -13.46 -4.51
N GLN A 372 3.23 -14.53 -5.23
CA GLN A 372 4.44 -14.57 -6.05
C GLN A 372 4.13 -14.00 -7.44
N GLN A 373 4.68 -12.82 -7.73
CA GLN A 373 4.59 -12.16 -9.02
C GLN A 373 5.60 -12.79 -9.98
N ASN A 374 5.33 -14.03 -10.37
CA ASN A 374 6.13 -14.76 -11.36
C ASN A 374 6.00 -14.10 -12.74
N THR A 375 7.10 -14.09 -13.50
CA THR A 375 7.15 -13.57 -14.88
C THR A 375 6.48 -14.50 -15.92
N GLY A 376 5.98 -15.66 -15.49
CA GLY A 376 5.26 -16.61 -16.32
C GLY A 376 3.82 -16.17 -16.63
N SER A 377 3.19 -16.83 -17.62
CA SER A 377 1.81 -16.54 -18.04
C SER A 377 0.74 -17.13 -17.12
N MET A 378 1.10 -18.03 -16.20
CA MET A 378 0.16 -18.63 -15.24
C MET A 378 0.25 -17.94 -13.89
N GLU A 379 -0.91 -17.56 -13.36
CA GLU A 379 -1.03 -17.01 -12.01
C GLU A 379 -0.69 -18.08 -10.99
N THR A 380 0.21 -17.73 -10.07
CA THR A 380 0.56 -18.59 -8.95
C THR A 380 -0.40 -18.28 -7.82
N PRO A 381 -1.18 -19.25 -7.33
CA PRO A 381 -2.07 -19.02 -6.20
C PRO A 381 -1.32 -18.45 -5.00
N MET A 382 -1.99 -17.61 -4.21
CA MET A 382 -1.39 -17.11 -2.97
C MET A 382 -1.10 -18.26 -1.99
N THR A 383 0.03 -18.14 -1.29
CA THR A 383 0.37 -19.01 -0.16
C THR A 383 -0.04 -18.32 1.13
N PHE A 384 -0.78 -19.02 1.99
CA PHE A 384 -1.30 -18.48 3.23
C PHE A 384 -0.54 -19.04 4.44
N THR A 385 -0.19 -18.16 5.35
CA THR A 385 0.46 -18.44 6.63
C THR A 385 -0.14 -17.55 7.72
N SER A 386 0.25 -17.79 8.96
CA SER A 386 -0.18 -17.01 10.11
C SER A 386 0.96 -16.92 11.08
N TRP A 387 0.95 -15.88 11.90
CA TRP A 387 1.88 -15.80 13.02
C TRP A 387 1.18 -15.36 14.28
N ASP A 388 1.65 -15.95 15.38
CA ASP A 388 1.10 -15.72 16.70
C ASP A 388 1.61 -14.37 17.20
N THR A 389 0.70 -13.42 17.34
CA THR A 389 1.01 -12.09 17.86
C THR A 389 -0.19 -11.58 18.64
N ASP A 390 0.10 -11.02 19.82
CA ASP A 390 -0.88 -10.29 20.61
C ASP A 390 -1.16 -8.97 19.89
N VAL A 391 -2.25 -8.92 19.14
CA VAL A 391 -2.72 -7.73 18.45
C VAL A 391 -4.02 -7.31 19.07
N GLU A 392 -4.13 -6.02 19.42
CA GLU A 392 -5.34 -5.51 20.06
C GLU A 392 -6.52 -5.70 19.09
N PRO A 393 -7.68 -6.22 19.56
CA PRO A 393 -8.86 -6.37 18.71
C PRO A 393 -9.20 -5.04 18.03
N ARG A 394 -9.43 -5.07 16.72
CA ARG A 394 -9.73 -3.89 15.88
C ARG A 394 -8.61 -2.86 15.76
N SER A 395 -7.41 -3.17 16.21
CA SER A 395 -6.24 -2.39 15.84
C SER A 395 -6.08 -2.36 14.32
N ARG A 396 -5.32 -1.38 13.84
CA ARG A 396 -5.05 -1.21 12.43
C ARG A 396 -3.69 -1.81 12.11
N ILE A 397 -3.53 -2.26 10.87
CA ILE A 397 -2.26 -2.78 10.35
C ILE A 397 -1.81 -1.86 9.22
N ALA A 398 -0.50 -1.60 9.17
CA ALA A 398 0.15 -1.04 8.00
C ALA A 398 1.38 -1.87 7.67
N ALA A 399 1.81 -1.90 6.41
CA ALA A 399 2.97 -2.67 6.00
C ALA A 399 3.74 -1.95 4.89
N VAL A 400 5.06 -2.04 4.94
CA VAL A 400 5.96 -1.56 3.87
C VAL A 400 7.13 -2.52 3.72
N TRP A 401 7.69 -2.65 2.52
CA TRP A 401 8.93 -3.41 2.31
C TRP A 401 10.01 -2.51 1.76
N LEU A 402 11.06 -2.31 2.54
CA LEU A 402 12.17 -1.43 2.22
C LEU A 402 13.32 -2.23 1.61
N ASP A 403 14.07 -1.61 0.70
CA ASP A 403 15.33 -2.18 0.20
C ASP A 403 16.46 -1.92 1.19
N ASN A 404 16.45 -2.68 2.29
CA ASN A 404 17.40 -2.53 3.39
C ASN A 404 18.02 -3.85 3.86
N GLY A 405 17.89 -4.91 3.04
CA GLY A 405 18.40 -6.25 3.35
C GLY A 405 17.53 -7.07 4.30
N ASN A 406 16.34 -6.60 4.67
CA ASN A 406 15.38 -7.41 5.41
C ASN A 406 14.88 -8.60 4.57
N GLU A 407 14.63 -9.72 5.25
CA GLU A 407 14.05 -10.94 4.65
C GLU A 407 12.53 -10.83 4.38
N GLY A 408 11.92 -9.68 4.72
CA GLY A 408 10.50 -9.43 4.56
C GLY A 408 10.08 -8.02 4.94
N PRO A 409 8.78 -7.70 4.83
CA PRO A 409 8.25 -6.38 5.13
C PRO A 409 8.34 -6.03 6.62
N VAL A 410 8.30 -4.73 6.88
CA VAL A 410 8.00 -4.17 8.20
C VAL A 410 6.48 -4.04 8.31
N VAL A 411 5.91 -4.72 9.30
CA VAL A 411 4.49 -4.67 9.66
C VAL A 411 4.35 -3.82 10.92
N LEU A 412 3.51 -2.79 10.84
CA LEU A 412 3.13 -1.95 11.96
C LEU A 412 1.76 -2.42 12.46
N MET A 413 1.59 -2.49 13.78
CA MET A 413 0.32 -2.80 14.43
C MET A 413 0.25 -2.16 15.81
N GLU A 414 -0.95 -1.98 16.35
CA GLU A 414 -1.12 -1.57 17.76
C GLU A 414 -0.93 -2.81 18.65
N ALA A 415 0.31 -3.02 19.13
CA ALA A 415 0.66 -4.18 19.96
C ALA A 415 0.09 -4.09 21.39
N SER A 416 -0.33 -2.89 21.81
CA SER A 416 -1.08 -2.67 23.05
C SER A 416 -1.80 -1.32 22.95
N PRO A 417 -2.89 -1.10 23.71
CA PRO A 417 -3.68 0.12 23.62
C PRO A 417 -2.84 1.40 23.65
N GLY A 418 -2.92 2.17 22.57
CA GLY A 418 -2.23 3.43 22.35
C GLY A 418 -0.74 3.31 22.01
N ARG A 419 -0.21 2.12 21.67
CA ARG A 419 1.21 1.92 21.32
C ARG A 419 1.40 1.18 20.02
N ILE A 420 2.14 1.79 19.10
CA ILE A 420 2.50 1.18 17.81
C ILE A 420 3.74 0.30 18.00
N GLY A 421 3.61 -0.97 17.63
CA GLY A 421 4.71 -1.90 17.42
C GLY A 421 5.10 -1.98 15.94
N ALA A 422 6.36 -2.32 15.69
CA ALA A 422 6.90 -2.61 14.37
C ALA A 422 7.57 -3.97 14.40
N ALA A 423 7.22 -4.86 13.47
CA ALA A 423 7.78 -6.19 13.34
C ALA A 423 8.34 -6.41 11.93
N VAL A 424 9.49 -7.09 11.81
CA VAL A 424 9.96 -7.60 10.51
C VAL A 424 9.52 -9.05 10.40
N VAL A 425 8.75 -9.37 9.36
CA VAL A 425 8.11 -10.69 9.19
C VAL A 425 8.53 -11.29 7.86
N ASN A 426 9.00 -12.54 7.85
CA ASN A 426 9.46 -13.20 6.61
C ASN A 426 8.34 -13.97 5.88
N ALA A 427 8.65 -14.58 4.73
CA ALA A 427 7.70 -15.36 3.92
C ALA A 427 7.04 -16.55 4.65
N ARG A 428 7.66 -17.04 5.73
CA ARG A 428 7.14 -18.13 6.57
C ARG A 428 6.28 -17.62 7.73
N ALA A 429 6.01 -16.32 7.78
CA ALA A 429 5.38 -15.65 8.90
C ALA A 429 6.19 -15.79 10.20
N GLU A 430 7.52 -15.81 10.12
CA GLU A 430 8.37 -15.76 11.32
C GLU A 430 8.72 -14.30 11.64
N VAL A 431 8.57 -13.91 12.91
CA VAL A 431 8.97 -12.59 13.41
C VAL A 431 10.48 -12.57 13.63
N MET A 432 11.18 -11.80 12.80
CA MET A 432 12.64 -11.68 12.86
C MET A 432 13.09 -10.65 13.89
N ALA A 433 12.28 -9.62 14.12
CA ALA A 433 12.51 -8.60 15.12
C ALA A 433 11.20 -7.89 15.42
N MET A 434 11.08 -7.33 16.63
CA MET A 434 9.96 -6.49 17.02
C MET A 434 10.43 -5.37 17.95
N ALA A 435 9.93 -4.15 17.75
CA ALA A 435 10.18 -3.01 18.63
C ALA A 435 8.91 -2.16 18.79
N THR A 436 8.85 -1.36 19.85
CA THR A 436 7.82 -0.33 20.03
C THR A 436 8.33 1.02 19.51
N LEU A 437 7.47 1.77 18.83
CA LEU A 437 7.76 3.14 18.42
C LEU A 437 7.97 4.05 19.63
N SER A 438 8.98 4.91 19.57
CA SER A 438 9.30 5.89 20.59
C SER A 438 9.54 7.28 20.00
N MET A 439 9.42 8.32 20.83
CA MET A 439 9.67 9.73 20.52
C MET A 439 10.74 10.30 21.46
#